data_AF-A0AAI9CJ62-F1
#
_entry.id   AF-A0AAI9CJ62-F1
#
_cell.length_a   1.000
_cell.length_b   1.000
_cell.length_c   1.000
_cell.angle_alpha   90.00
_cell.angle_beta   90.00
_cell.angle_gamma   90.00
#
_symmetry.space_group_name_H-M   'P 1'
#
loop_
_entity.id
_entity.type
_entity.pdbx_description
1 polymer ?
#
loop_
_entity_poly.entity_id
_entity_poly.type
_entity_poly.pdbx_seq_one_letter_code
_entity_poly.pdbx_strand_id
1 'polypeptide(L)' 'MSAALAHHSNAQRAAAAAGIVARAGRRWGLLPYQVVAAASIAANAVLRQGKSAAGAVAAARRAARVQAGAA' A
#
# COMPACT_ATOMS: atom_id res chain seq x y z
N MET A 1 27.14 -2.33 -7.19
CA MET A 1 26.16 -1.37 -6.63
C MET A 1 25.19 -2.14 -5.75
N SER A 2 25.15 -1.82 -4.46
CA SER A 2 24.72 -2.73 -3.38
C SER A 2 23.22 -2.98 -3.34
N ALA A 3 22.82 -4.25 -3.44
CA ALA A 3 21.44 -4.71 -3.23
C ALA A 3 20.86 -4.23 -1.88
N ALA A 4 21.70 -4.02 -0.87
CA ALA A 4 21.32 -3.46 0.43
C ALA A 4 20.76 -2.02 0.35
N LEU A 5 21.34 -1.16 -0.51
CA LEU A 5 20.86 0.21 -0.72
C LEU A 5 19.52 0.22 -1.48
N ALA A 6 19.38 -0.67 -2.46
CA ALA A 6 18.12 -0.88 -3.18
C ALA A 6 17.02 -1.39 -2.22
N HIS A 7 17.35 -2.32 -1.32
CA HIS A 7 16.42 -2.82 -0.30
C HIS A 7 16.03 -1.75 0.72
N HIS A 8 16.97 -0.91 1.15
CA HIS A 8 16.67 0.21 2.04
C HIS A 8 15.72 1.22 1.38
N SER A 9 15.97 1.56 0.11
CA SER A 9 15.08 2.44 -0.66
C SER A 9 13.70 1.83 -0.88
N ASN A 10 13.60 0.52 -1.12
CA ASN A 10 12.32 -0.18 -1.28
C ASN A 10 11.55 -0.28 0.05
N ALA A 11 12.24 -0.50 1.18
CA ALA A 11 11.62 -0.48 2.49
C ALA A 11 11.07 0.91 2.84
N GLN A 12 11.81 1.98 2.56
CA GLN A 12 11.33 3.36 2.71
C GLN A 12 10.11 3.66 1.84
N ARG A 13 10.12 3.23 0.57
CA ARG A 13 8.98 3.37 -0.34
C ARG A 13 7.76 2.56 0.13
N ALA A 14 7.97 1.36 0.64
CA ALA A 14 6.92 0.51 1.17
C ALA A 14 6.28 1.13 2.42
N ALA A 15 7.09 1.66 3.34
CA ALA A 15 6.61 2.39 4.51
C ALA A 15 5.84 3.65 4.11
N ALA A 16 6.31 4.40 3.11
CA ALA A 16 5.61 5.55 2.58
C ALA A 16 4.24 5.16 1.97
N ALA A 17 4.20 4.10 1.15
CA ALA A 17 2.96 3.60 0.56
C ALA A 17 1.96 3.16 1.64
N ALA A 18 2.40 2.37 2.63
CA ALA A 18 1.58 1.93 3.74
C ALA A 18 1.06 3.12 4.57
N GLY A 19 1.91 4.11 4.87
CA GLY A 19 1.50 5.31 5.61
C GLY A 19 0.51 6.19 4.85
N ILE A 20 0.64 6.27 3.52
CA ILE A 20 -0.35 6.95 2.68
C ILE A 20 -1.68 6.21 2.73
N VAL A 21 -1.68 4.88 2.58
CA VAL A 21 -2.91 4.07 2.66
C VAL A 21 -3.54 4.14 4.05
N ALA A 22 -2.75 4.14 5.12
CA ALA A 22 -3.26 4.27 6.49
C ALA A 22 -4.01 5.59 6.70
N ARG A 23 -3.48 6.71 6.15
CA ARG A 23 -4.14 8.02 6.21
C ARG A 23 -5.32 8.13 5.26
N ALA A 24 -5.18 7.64 4.03
CA ALA A 24 -6.20 7.74 2.99
C ALA A 24 -7.35 6.75 3.18
N GLY A 25 -7.10 5.60 3.81
CA GLY A 25 -8.08 4.53 4.02
C GLY A 25 -9.30 4.99 4.81
N ARG A 26 -9.12 5.85 5.82
CA ARG A 26 -10.25 6.50 6.51
C ARG A 26 -11.10 7.35 5.58
N ARG A 27 -10.47 8.08 4.63
CA ARG A 27 -11.19 8.89 3.62
C ARG A 27 -11.85 8.04 2.54
N TRP A 28 -11.50 6.76 2.44
CA TRP A 28 -12.13 5.80 1.52
C TRP A 28 -13.30 5.05 2.16
N GLY A 29 -13.63 5.35 3.42
CA GLY A 29 -14.69 4.65 4.16
C GLY A 29 -14.31 3.24 4.62
N LEU A 30 -13.01 2.91 4.63
CA LEU A 30 -12.54 1.61 5.09
C LEU A 30 -12.63 1.48 6.62
N LEU A 31 -13.04 0.29 7.07
CA LEU A 31 -12.98 -0.08 8.48
C LEU A 31 -11.52 -0.24 8.94
N PRO A 32 -11.21 -0.08 10.25
CA PRO A 32 -9.83 -0.14 10.74
C PRO A 32 -9.05 -1.38 10.29
N TYR A 33 -9.68 -2.55 10.28
CA TYR A 33 -9.05 -3.79 9.81
C TYR A 33 -8.79 -3.80 8.30
N GLN A 34 -9.65 -3.16 7.50
CA GLN A 34 -9.48 -3.05 6.05
C GLN A 34 -8.35 -2.07 5.71
N VAL A 35 -8.16 -1.03 6.53
CA VAL A 35 -7.02 -0.11 6.40
C VAL A 35 -5.71 -0.86 6.63
N VAL A 36 -5.64 -1.72 7.65
CA VAL A 36 -4.47 -2.57 7.91
C VAL A 36 -4.20 -3.52 6.74
N ALA A 37 -5.24 -4.19 6.23
CA ALA A 37 -5.11 -5.07 5.08
C ALA A 37 -4.63 -4.32 3.81
N ALA A 38 -5.22 -3.18 3.51
CA ALA A 38 -4.86 -2.36 2.35
C ALA A 38 -3.43 -1.80 2.46
N ALA A 39 -3.00 -1.38 3.66
CA ALA A 39 -1.64 -0.92 3.90
C ALA A 39 -0.61 -2.04 3.71
N SER A 40 -0.90 -3.25 4.21
CA SER A 40 -0.10 -4.44 3.99
C SER A 40 -0.02 -4.82 2.51
N ILE A 41 -1.12 -4.74 1.76
CA ILE A 41 -1.14 -4.98 0.31
C ILE A 41 -0.24 -3.98 -0.41
N ALA A 42 -0.32 -2.69 -0.07
CA ALA A 42 0.54 -1.67 -0.67
C ALA A 42 2.02 -1.90 -0.38
N ALA A 43 2.38 -2.22 0.87
CA ALA A 43 3.76 -2.52 1.23
C ALA A 43 4.30 -3.74 0.46
N ASN A 44 3.53 -4.82 0.38
CA ASN A 44 3.91 -6.02 -0.37
C ASN A 44 4.00 -5.78 -1.87
N ALA A 45 3.16 -4.91 -2.44
CA ALA A 45 3.27 -4.54 -3.85
C ALA A 45 4.61 -3.83 -4.14
N VAL A 46 5.09 -2.98 -3.24
CA VAL A 46 6.42 -2.36 -3.38
C VAL A 46 7.54 -3.40 -3.21
N LEU A 47 7.49 -4.20 -2.14
CA LEU A 47 8.58 -5.11 -1.77
C LEU A 47 8.69 -6.32 -2.70
N ARG A 48 7.56 -6.90 -3.14
CA ARG A 48 7.53 -8.16 -3.89
C ARG A 48 7.25 -7.97 -5.38
N GLN A 49 6.50 -6.93 -5.76
CA GLN A 49 6.13 -6.68 -7.16
C GLN A 49 6.94 -5.55 -7.79
N GLY A 50 7.85 -4.91 -7.03
CA GLY A 50 8.66 -3.80 -7.51
C GLY A 50 7.85 -2.55 -7.90
N LYS A 51 6.60 -2.44 -7.46
CA LYS A 51 5.76 -1.28 -7.78
C LYS A 51 6.28 -0.03 -7.09
N SER A 52 6.18 1.11 -7.77
CA SER A 52 6.37 2.41 -7.13
C SER A 52 5.31 2.63 -6.04
N ALA A 53 5.63 3.45 -5.04
CA ALA A 53 4.71 3.75 -3.93
C ALA A 53 3.33 4.23 -4.42
N ALA A 54 3.29 5.10 -5.43
CA ALA A 54 2.04 5.57 -6.05
C ALA A 54 1.22 4.44 -6.68
N GLY A 55 1.88 3.53 -7.43
CA GLY A 55 1.23 2.38 -8.06
C GLY A 55 0.69 1.37 -7.04
N ALA A 56 1.40 1.18 -5.94
CA ALA A 56 0.96 0.35 -4.82
C ALA A 56 -0.27 0.94 -4.11
N VAL A 57 -0.28 2.25 -3.86
CA VAL A 57 -1.44 2.97 -3.28
C VAL A 57 -2.65 2.90 -4.21
N ALA A 58 -2.45 3.07 -5.53
CA ALA A 58 -3.52 2.96 -6.51
C ALA A 58 -4.12 1.54 -6.55
N ALA A 59 -3.30 0.50 -6.47
CA ALA A 59 -3.76 -0.89 -6.38
C ALA A 59 -4.56 -1.13 -5.08
N ALA A 60 -4.06 -0.65 -3.95
CA ALA A 60 -4.78 -0.73 -2.67
C ALA A 60 -6.12 0.01 -2.71
N ARG A 61 -6.18 1.19 -3.34
CA ARG A 61 -7.43 1.93 -3.55
C ARG A 61 -8.42 1.18 -4.43
N ARG A 62 -7.94 0.52 -5.48
CA ARG A 62 -8.79 -0.29 -6.38
C ARG A 62 -9.36 -1.49 -5.61
N ALA A 63 -8.54 -2.18 -4.83
CA ALA A 63 -9.00 -3.29 -3.98
C ALA A 63 -10.02 -2.83 -2.93
N ALA A 64 -9.78 -1.67 -2.30
CA ALA A 64 -10.71 -1.04 -1.37
C ALA A 64 -12.07 -0.74 -2.00
N ARG A 65 -12.10 -0.26 -3.25
CA ARG A 65 -13.35 -0.02 -3.99
C ARG A 65 -14.09 -1.30 -4.35
N VAL A 66 -13.38 -2.37 -4.70
CA VAL A 66 -13.99 -3.68 -4.95
C VAL A 66 -14.67 -4.21 -3.69
N GLN A 67 -14.05 -4.04 -2.53
CA GLN A 67 -14.66 -4.40 -1.24
C GLN A 67 -15.86 -3.50 -0.89
N ALA A 68 -15.79 -2.21 -1.18
CA ALA A 68 -16.89 -1.28 -0.90
C ALA A 68 -18.09 -1.45 -1.85
N GLY A 69 -17.88 -1.92 -3.08
CA GLY A 69 -18.96 -2.24 -4.04
C GLY A 69 -19.53 -3.65 -3.90
N ALA A 70 -18.98 -4.48 -3.00
CA ALA A 70 -19.50 -5.80 -2.67
C ALA A 70 -20.50 -5.77 -1.50
N ALA A 71 -20.95 -4.58 -1.10
CA ALA A 71 -21.96 -4.33 -0.07
C ALA A 71 -23.26 -3.83 -0.70
#